data_AF-A0AAD6WT73-F1
#
_entry.id   AF-A0AAD6WT73-F1
#
_cell.length_a   1.000
_cell.length_b   1.000
_cell.length_c   1.000
_cell.angle_alpha   90.00
_cell.angle_beta   90.00
_cell.angle_gamma   90.00
#
_symmetry.space_group_name_H-M   'P 1'
#
loop_
_entity.id
_entity.type
_entity.pdbx_description
1 polymer ?
#
loop_
_entity_poly.entity_id
_entity_poly.type
_entity_poly.pdbx_seq_one_letter_code
_entity_poly.pdbx_strand_id
1 'polypeptide(L)'
;MLQCIPMVVCDCAFEWRFPAWEPRAWILYEMAEYVLGHREYMATEDNGPFLFHVQEMVLFGVHHVLDKHGYQCTNASDMDLVTGRLELLVIIAKIFPDDVATRQDLLDSLNKPANGSVSNMLLGVEISKTEGTVRYQGQIHRFTPTFNFTSGIAVAFQDDEKQQEDGTERAPSCKKERPDE
;
A
#
# COMPACT_ATOMS: atom_id res chain seq x y z
N MET A 1 7.42 -31.77 -6.37
CA MET A 1 7.22 -30.39 -6.86
C MET A 1 6.04 -29.79 -6.12
N LEU A 2 6.29 -28.98 -5.09
CA LEU A 2 5.24 -28.24 -4.40
C LEU A 2 5.09 -26.90 -5.13
N GLN A 3 4.11 -26.83 -6.03
CA GLN A 3 3.57 -25.57 -6.54
C GLN A 3 2.61 -25.03 -5.48
N CYS A 4 3.15 -24.43 -4.42
CA CYS A 4 2.34 -23.76 -3.40
C CYS A 4 2.72 -22.28 -3.34
N ILE A 5 1.80 -21.51 -3.89
CA ILE A 5 1.53 -20.07 -3.78
C ILE A 5 2.24 -19.38 -2.60
N PRO A 6 2.97 -18.26 -2.81
CA PRO A 6 3.26 -17.33 -1.71
C PRO A 6 1.96 -16.59 -1.38
N MET A 7 1.08 -17.24 -0.61
CA MET A 7 0.03 -16.51 0.10
C MET A 7 0.70 -15.85 1.29
N VAL A 8 0.52 -14.53 1.38
CA VAL A 8 0.89 -13.71 2.54
C VAL A 8 0.23 -14.33 3.78
N VAL A 9 1.03 -14.81 4.72
CA VAL A 9 0.54 -15.29 6.00
C VAL A 9 0.74 -14.17 7.02
N CYS A 10 -0.25 -13.31 7.15
CA CYS A 10 -0.40 -12.49 8.35
C CYS A 10 -0.79 -13.43 9.52
N ASP A 11 -0.25 -13.20 10.71
CA ASP A 11 -0.44 -13.98 11.96
C ASP A 11 0.46 -15.20 12.21
N CYS A 12 1.73 -15.18 11.80
CA CYS A 12 2.69 -16.16 12.28
C CYS A 12 3.83 -15.50 13.06
N ALA A 13 3.86 -15.73 14.37
CA ALA A 13 5.09 -15.60 15.16
C ALA A 13 6.04 -16.73 14.75
N PHE A 14 6.70 -16.60 13.60
CA PHE A 14 7.71 -17.57 13.17
C PHE A 14 8.99 -17.34 13.97
N GLU A 15 9.27 -18.23 14.91
CA GLU A 15 10.61 -18.42 15.48
C GLU A 15 11.49 -19.14 14.44
N TRP A 16 11.64 -18.56 13.23
CA TRP A 16 12.43 -19.16 12.16
C TRP A 16 13.84 -18.59 12.21
N ARG A 17 14.82 -19.45 12.52
CA ARG A 17 16.24 -19.11 12.45
C ARG A 17 16.66 -18.97 10.98
N PHE A 18 16.63 -17.76 10.45
CA PHE A 18 17.27 -17.47 9.16
C PHE A 18 18.79 -17.65 9.32
N PRO A 19 19.44 -18.52 8.53
CA PRO A 19 20.90 -18.62 8.56
C PRO A 19 21.48 -17.35 7.92
N ALA A 20 22.20 -16.56 8.72
CA ALA A 20 22.73 -15.23 8.40
C ALA A 20 21.66 -14.15 8.14
N TRP A 21 21.99 -12.91 8.52
CA TRP A 21 21.15 -11.74 8.29
C TRP A 21 21.07 -11.46 6.79
N GLU A 22 19.85 -11.42 6.26
CA GLU A 22 19.56 -10.90 4.93
C GLU A 22 18.48 -9.81 5.08
N PRO A 23 18.68 -8.61 4.49
CA PRO A 23 17.75 -7.49 4.63
C PRO A 23 16.50 -7.74 3.78
N ARG A 24 15.61 -8.59 4.29
CA ARG A 24 14.32 -8.90 3.66
C ARG A 24 13.26 -7.97 4.23
N ALA A 25 12.69 -7.10 3.40
CA ALA A 25 11.75 -6.08 3.85
C ALA A 25 10.50 -6.68 4.51
N TRP A 26 10.10 -7.90 4.13
CA TRP A 26 9.01 -8.63 4.78
C TRP A 26 9.28 -8.97 6.25
N ILE A 27 10.51 -9.32 6.62
CA ILE A 27 10.85 -9.59 8.04
C ILE A 27 10.74 -8.29 8.85
N LEU A 28 11.17 -7.16 8.27
CA LEU A 28 11.00 -5.86 8.91
C LEU A 28 9.52 -5.50 9.10
N TYR A 29 8.68 -5.82 8.12
CA TYR A 29 7.23 -5.64 8.22
C TYR A 29 6.63 -6.45 9.37
N GLU A 30 6.92 -7.76 9.47
CA GLU A 30 6.42 -8.60 10.56
C GLU A 30 6.87 -8.09 11.92
N MET A 31 8.13 -7.68 12.03
CA MET A 31 8.68 -7.09 13.25
C MET A 31 8.02 -5.75 13.59
N ALA A 32 7.70 -4.91 12.60
CA ALA A 32 6.98 -3.66 12.81
C ALA A 32 5.55 -3.90 13.28
N GLU A 33 4.84 -4.86 12.69
CA GLU A 33 3.48 -5.23 13.10
C GLU A 33 3.48 -5.77 14.54
N TYR A 34 4.44 -6.63 14.88
CA TYR A 34 4.61 -7.12 16.25
C TYR A 34 4.90 -5.99 17.25
N VAL A 35 5.92 -5.17 16.99
CA VAL A 35 6.38 -4.12 17.93
C VAL A 35 5.36 -2.98 18.07
N LEU A 36 4.84 -2.48 16.95
CA LEU A 36 3.92 -1.35 16.94
C LEU A 36 2.49 -1.78 17.27
N GLY A 37 2.14 -3.04 17.05
CA GLY A 37 0.83 -3.60 17.37
C GLY A 37 0.67 -4.09 18.80
N HIS A 38 1.72 -4.10 19.63
CA HIS A 38 1.67 -4.64 21.00
C HIS A 38 2.15 -3.63 22.04
N ARG A 39 1.70 -3.82 23.29
CA ARG A 39 2.15 -3.01 24.44
C ARG A 39 3.54 -3.40 24.91
N GLU A 40 3.81 -4.70 24.89
CA GLU A 40 5.06 -5.31 25.30
C GLU A 40 5.49 -6.27 24.19
N TYR A 41 6.79 -6.30 23.91
CA TYR A 41 7.40 -7.21 22.94
C TYR A 41 8.67 -7.79 23.53
N MET A 42 9.00 -9.01 23.13
CA MET A 42 10.21 -9.69 23.59
C MET A 42 11.40 -9.36 22.70
N ALA A 43 12.48 -8.91 23.32
CA ALA A 43 13.77 -8.76 22.64
C ALA A 43 14.60 -10.03 22.81
N THR A 44 15.09 -10.55 21.69
CA THR A 44 15.99 -11.69 21.59
C THR A 44 17.22 -11.28 20.78
N GLU A 45 18.29 -12.06 20.86
CA GLU A 45 19.56 -11.73 20.18
C GLU A 45 19.39 -11.65 18.65
N ASP A 46 18.52 -12.49 18.09
CA ASP A 46 18.23 -12.58 16.66
C ASP A 46 17.31 -11.45 16.15
N ASN A 47 16.35 -11.00 16.97
CA ASN A 47 15.41 -9.95 16.56
C ASN A 47 15.88 -8.53 16.89
N GLY A 48 16.88 -8.39 17.76
CA GLY A 48 17.40 -7.11 18.25
C GLY A 48 17.69 -6.06 17.16
N PRO A 49 18.38 -6.40 16.05
CA PRO A 49 18.61 -5.46 14.96
C PRO A 49 17.31 -4.91 14.35
N PHE A 50 16.30 -5.77 14.16
CA PHE A 50 15.01 -5.36 13.59
C PHE A 50 14.23 -4.46 14.56
N LEU A 51 14.29 -4.73 15.87
CA LEU A 51 13.69 -3.86 16.88
C LEU A 51 14.25 -2.43 16.81
N PHE A 52 15.57 -2.32 16.67
CA PHE A 52 16.23 -1.02 16.50
C PHE A 52 15.78 -0.33 15.20
N HIS A 53 15.69 -1.07 14.08
CA HIS A 53 15.21 -0.52 12.81
C HIS A 53 13.76 -0.05 12.88
N VAL A 54 12.88 -0.75 13.61
CA VAL A 54 11.48 -0.32 13.82
C VAL A 54 11.42 1.00 14.60
N GLN A 55 12.21 1.14 15.65
CA GLN A 55 12.30 2.42 16.39
C GLN A 55 12.85 3.53 15.48
N GLU A 56 13.84 3.22 14.65
CA GLU A 56 14.39 4.16 13.68
C GLU A 56 13.34 4.60 12.65
N MET A 57 12.46 3.71 12.19
CA MET A 57 11.36 4.06 11.26
C MET A 57 10.38 5.05 11.90
N VAL A 58 10.08 4.88 13.19
CA VAL A 58 9.22 5.81 13.92
C VAL A 58 9.87 7.20 14.01
N LEU A 59 11.18 7.27 14.23
CA LEU A 59 11.90 8.53 14.41
C LEU A 59 12.19 9.25 13.10
N PHE A 60 12.70 8.55 12.09
CA PHE A 60 13.27 9.14 10.88
C PHE A 60 12.46 8.84 9.61
N GLY A 61 11.47 7.94 9.69
CA GLY A 61 10.64 7.52 8.57
C GLY A 61 11.11 6.22 7.93
N VAL A 62 10.17 5.57 7.23
CA VAL A 62 10.35 4.22 6.67
C VAL A 62 11.40 4.21 5.57
N HIS A 63 11.28 5.08 4.57
CA HIS A 63 12.23 5.16 3.45
C HIS A 63 13.68 5.33 3.92
N HIS A 64 13.91 6.15 4.95
CA HIS A 64 15.24 6.34 5.52
C HIS A 64 15.87 5.02 5.98
N VAL A 65 15.10 4.19 6.69
CA VAL A 65 15.57 2.91 7.22
C VAL A 65 15.73 1.88 6.11
N LEU A 66 14.79 1.82 5.16
CA LEU A 66 14.86 0.90 4.03
C LEU A 66 16.13 1.13 3.21
N ASP A 67 16.41 2.39 2.88
CA ASP A 67 17.60 2.77 2.09
C ASP A 67 18.90 2.57 2.88
N LYS A 68 18.92 2.99 4.15
CA LYS A 68 20.12 2.92 5.00
C LYS A 68 20.59 1.49 5.25
N HIS A 69 19.65 0.56 5.44
CA HIS A 69 19.95 -0.83 5.78
C HIS A 69 19.82 -1.79 4.59
N GLY A 70 19.49 -1.28 3.41
CA GLY A 70 19.46 -2.05 2.16
C GLY A 70 18.35 -3.11 2.12
N TYR A 71 17.19 -2.82 2.70
CA TYR A 71 16.03 -3.72 2.69
C TYR A 71 15.48 -3.91 1.27
N GLN A 72 15.29 -5.16 0.88
CA GLN A 72 14.79 -5.54 -0.43
C GLN A 72 13.71 -6.62 -0.34
N CYS A 73 12.85 -6.66 -1.36
CA CYS A 73 11.97 -7.79 -1.66
C CYS A 73 12.45 -8.49 -2.93
N THR A 74 12.12 -9.77 -3.09
CA THR A 74 12.42 -10.53 -4.32
C THR A 74 11.80 -9.87 -5.56
N ASN A 75 10.58 -9.34 -5.44
CA ASN A 75 9.92 -8.59 -6.49
C ASN A 75 9.81 -7.11 -6.11
N ALA A 76 10.01 -6.23 -7.08
CA ALA A 76 9.86 -4.79 -6.87
C ALA A 76 8.42 -4.40 -6.47
N SER A 77 7.40 -5.06 -7.03
CA SER A 77 6.00 -4.84 -6.67
C SER A 77 5.70 -5.14 -5.20
N ASP A 78 6.38 -6.13 -4.63
CA ASP A 78 6.23 -6.48 -3.22
C ASP A 78 6.89 -5.41 -2.34
N MET A 79 7.93 -4.74 -2.84
CA MET A 79 8.60 -3.67 -2.12
C MET A 79 7.69 -2.45 -1.91
N ASP A 80 6.94 -2.05 -2.94
CA ASP A 80 6.00 -0.92 -2.83
C ASP A 80 4.88 -1.23 -1.82
N LEU A 81 4.35 -2.46 -1.87
CA LEU A 81 3.34 -2.93 -0.92
C LEU A 81 3.89 -2.93 0.52
N VAL A 82 5.07 -3.51 0.74
CA VAL A 82 5.71 -3.56 2.07
C VAL A 82 5.99 -2.15 2.58
N THR A 83 6.50 -1.26 1.73
CA THR A 83 6.80 0.12 2.09
C THR A 83 5.55 0.85 2.54
N GLY A 84 4.47 0.81 1.75
CA GLY A 84 3.21 1.45 2.12
C GLY A 84 2.59 0.88 3.39
N ARG A 85 2.76 -0.42 3.64
CA ARG A 85 2.31 -1.07 4.87
C ARG A 85 3.11 -0.63 6.10
N LEU A 86 4.43 -0.56 5.98
CA LEU A 86 5.31 -0.04 7.04
C LEU A 86 4.99 1.42 7.38
N GLU A 87 4.78 2.25 6.36
CA GLU A 87 4.43 3.66 6.55
C GLU A 87 3.09 3.80 7.28
N LEU A 88 2.10 3.00 6.88
CA LEU A 88 0.80 2.97 7.53
C LEU A 88 0.89 2.55 9.00
N LEU A 89 1.67 1.52 9.32
CA LEU A 89 1.93 1.08 10.69
C LEU A 89 2.55 2.21 11.53
N VAL A 90 3.56 2.90 11.00
CA VAL A 90 4.22 4.02 11.68
C VAL A 90 3.26 5.19 11.90
N ILE A 91 2.44 5.53 10.91
CA ILE A 91 1.43 6.60 11.03
C ILE A 91 0.41 6.27 12.12
N ILE A 92 -0.16 5.07 12.09
CA ILE A 92 -1.15 4.62 13.09
C ILE A 92 -0.53 4.62 14.49
N ALA A 93 0.71 4.14 14.63
CA ALA A 93 1.44 4.15 15.90
C ALA A 93 1.68 5.58 16.43
N LYS A 94 1.94 6.55 15.56
CA LYS A 94 2.10 7.97 15.94
C LYS A 94 0.79 8.63 16.33
N ILE A 95 -0.31 8.28 15.68
CA ILE A 95 -1.64 8.80 16.01
C ILE A 95 -2.12 8.23 17.35
N PHE A 96 -1.85 6.96 17.61
CA PHE A 96 -2.29 6.22 18.80
C PHE A 96 -1.09 5.62 19.56
N PRO A 97 -0.23 6.42 20.22
CA PRO A 97 1.01 5.93 20.83
C PRO A 97 0.76 4.94 21.97
N ASP A 98 -0.25 5.19 22.80
CA ASP A 98 -0.56 4.40 24.01
C ASP A 98 -1.83 3.54 23.89
N ASP A 99 -2.54 3.63 22.76
CA ASP A 99 -3.82 2.94 22.54
C ASP A 99 -3.65 1.74 21.58
N VAL A 100 -3.05 0.68 22.12
CA VAL A 100 -2.78 -0.57 21.40
C VAL A 100 -4.05 -1.21 20.85
N ALA A 101 -5.14 -1.17 21.61
CA ALA A 101 -6.42 -1.78 21.22
C ALA A 101 -6.97 -1.10 19.96
N THR A 102 -7.00 0.23 19.95
CA THR A 102 -7.42 0.98 18.76
C THR A 102 -6.53 0.71 17.55
N ARG A 103 -5.21 0.60 17.75
CA ARG A 103 -4.29 0.24 16.65
C ARG A 103 -4.63 -1.12 16.05
N GLN A 104 -4.81 -2.14 16.90
CA GLN A 104 -5.17 -3.48 16.45
C GLN A 104 -6.50 -3.50 15.71
N ASP A 105 -7.55 -2.87 16.27
CA ASP A 105 -8.88 -2.79 15.64
C ASP A 105 -8.83 -2.13 14.25
N LEU A 106 -8.03 -1.06 14.11
CA LEU A 106 -7.82 -0.39 12.83
C LEU A 106 -7.05 -1.28 11.84
N LEU A 107 -5.97 -1.91 12.29
CA LEU A 107 -5.14 -2.79 11.45
C LEU A 107 -5.93 -4.02 10.98
N ASP A 108 -6.70 -4.65 11.86
CA ASP A 108 -7.60 -5.76 11.52
C ASP A 108 -8.63 -5.36 10.46
N SER A 109 -9.17 -4.15 10.57
CA SER A 109 -10.10 -3.59 9.60
C SER A 109 -9.43 -3.31 8.24
N LEU A 110 -8.16 -2.90 8.25
CA LEU A 110 -7.35 -2.62 7.06
C LEU A 110 -6.85 -3.89 6.36
N ASN A 111 -6.62 -4.97 7.11
CA ASN A 111 -6.14 -6.25 6.59
C ASN A 111 -7.20 -7.01 5.78
N LYS A 112 -8.47 -6.60 5.87
CA LYS A 112 -9.54 -7.12 5.00
C LYS A 112 -9.25 -6.76 3.53
N PRO A 113 -9.10 -7.76 2.63
CA PRO A 113 -8.65 -7.54 1.25
C PRO A 113 -9.65 -6.78 0.39
N ALA A 114 -10.94 -6.78 0.73
CA ALA A 114 -11.99 -6.08 -0.02
C ALA A 114 -12.08 -4.57 0.29
N ASN A 115 -11.40 -4.09 1.33
CA ASN A 115 -11.53 -2.70 1.75
C ASN A 115 -10.51 -1.85 1.01
N GLY A 116 -10.92 -0.89 0.17
CA GLY A 116 -10.03 0.14 -0.38
C GLY A 116 -9.77 1.29 0.61
N SER A 117 -10.68 1.46 1.57
CA SER A 117 -10.65 2.48 2.61
C SER A 117 -11.30 1.96 3.89
N VAL A 118 -10.93 2.54 5.02
CA VAL A 118 -11.51 2.30 6.34
C VAL A 118 -11.81 3.65 6.97
N SER A 119 -13.04 3.85 7.43
CA SER A 119 -13.40 5.03 8.21
C SER A 119 -13.97 4.62 9.54
N ASN A 120 -13.53 5.28 10.61
CA ASN A 120 -14.08 5.15 11.95
C ASN A 120 -14.52 6.52 12.43
N MET A 121 -15.83 6.79 12.37
CA MET A 121 -16.40 8.08 12.75
C MET A 121 -16.22 8.39 14.23
N LEU A 122 -16.21 7.37 15.09
CA LEU A 122 -16.07 7.55 16.54
C LEU A 122 -14.65 8.05 16.88
N LEU A 123 -13.65 7.51 16.20
CA LEU A 123 -12.26 7.92 16.35
C LEU A 123 -11.89 9.14 15.50
N GLY A 124 -12.75 9.55 14.57
CA GLY A 124 -12.44 10.62 13.61
C GLY A 124 -11.27 10.28 12.68
N VAL A 125 -11.09 9.00 12.38
CA VAL A 125 -10.04 8.48 11.47
C VAL A 125 -10.65 8.07 10.14
N GLU A 126 -10.01 8.48 9.05
CA GLU A 126 -10.27 8.01 7.70
C GLU A 126 -8.96 7.55 7.06
N ILE A 127 -8.92 6.33 6.53
CA ILE A 127 -7.75 5.73 5.90
C ILE A 127 -8.14 5.30 4.49
N SER A 128 -7.43 5.80 3.49
CA SER A 128 -7.58 5.41 2.09
C SER A 128 -6.31 4.69 1.64
N LYS A 129 -6.42 3.38 1.36
CA LYS A 129 -5.31 2.56 0.83
C LYS A 129 -5.10 2.81 -0.66
N THR A 130 -6.11 3.31 -1.36
CA THR A 130 -6.01 3.69 -2.78
C THR A 130 -5.31 5.02 -2.96
N GLU A 131 -5.62 6.01 -2.11
CA GLU A 131 -4.99 7.34 -2.19
C GLU A 131 -3.69 7.42 -1.38
N GLY A 132 -3.44 6.46 -0.50
CA GLY A 132 -2.28 6.48 0.38
C GLY A 132 -2.38 7.60 1.43
N THR A 133 -3.55 7.75 2.07
CA THR A 133 -3.76 8.82 3.04
C THR A 133 -4.41 8.35 4.34
N VAL A 134 -4.00 8.94 5.45
CA VAL A 134 -4.67 8.86 6.76
C VAL A 134 -5.09 10.27 7.16
N ARG A 135 -6.39 10.49 7.38
CA ARG A 135 -6.93 11.75 7.90
C ARG A 135 -7.31 11.57 9.36
N TYR A 136 -6.79 12.44 10.22
CA TYR A 136 -7.08 12.45 11.65
C TYR A 136 -6.95 13.86 12.22
N GLN A 137 -7.92 14.30 13.00
CA GLN A 137 -7.93 15.64 13.64
C GLN A 137 -7.59 16.81 12.69
N GLY A 138 -8.07 16.74 11.44
CA GLY A 138 -7.81 17.76 10.42
C GLY A 138 -6.41 17.71 9.78
N GLN A 139 -5.55 16.77 10.18
CA GLN A 139 -4.28 16.51 9.53
C GLN A 139 -4.41 15.39 8.49
N ILE A 140 -3.60 15.47 7.44
CA ILE A 140 -3.49 14.44 6.41
C ILE A 140 -2.07 13.92 6.41
N HIS A 141 -1.91 12.66 6.78
CA HIS A 141 -0.66 11.91 6.66
C HIS A 141 -0.69 11.11 5.36
N ARG A 142 0.44 11.05 4.66
CA ARG A 142 0.57 10.32 3.39
C ARG A 142 1.46 9.09 3.57
N PHE A 143 1.13 8.05 2.82
CA PHE A 143 1.89 6.82 2.69
C PHE A 143 1.78 6.31 1.25
N THR A 144 2.64 5.38 0.88
CA THR A 144 2.62 4.72 -0.43
C THR A 144 1.32 3.93 -0.59
N PRO A 145 0.49 4.19 -1.62
CA PRO A 145 -0.75 3.46 -1.83
C PRO A 145 -0.55 1.94 -1.85
N THR A 146 -1.49 1.20 -1.25
CA THR A 146 -1.39 -0.27 -1.07
C THR A 146 -2.59 -1.03 -1.65
N PHE A 147 -3.51 -0.35 -2.34
CA PHE A 147 -4.71 -0.95 -2.92
C PHE A 147 -4.80 -0.67 -4.41
N ASN A 148 -5.20 -1.69 -5.18
CA ASN A 148 -5.23 -1.67 -6.64
C ASN A 148 -3.89 -1.19 -7.24
N PHE A 149 -2.81 -1.92 -6.98
CA PHE A 149 -1.58 -1.76 -7.76
C PHE A 149 -1.90 -2.09 -9.22
N THR A 150 -2.26 -1.07 -10.00
CA THR A 150 -2.08 -1.11 -11.44
C THR A 150 -0.57 -1.10 -11.66
N SER A 151 0.05 -2.28 -11.63
CA SER A 151 1.37 -2.49 -12.22
C SER A 151 1.39 -1.78 -13.57
N GLY A 152 2.23 -0.75 -13.70
CA GLY A 152 2.07 0.33 -14.67
C GLY A 152 1.67 -0.09 -16.07
N ILE A 153 0.36 -0.07 -16.35
CA ILE A 153 -0.13 0.26 -17.67
C ILE A 153 -0.44 1.74 -17.59
N ALA A 154 0.50 2.55 -18.08
CA ALA A 154 0.23 3.92 -18.43
C ALA A 154 -0.89 3.92 -19.47
N VAL A 155 -2.14 4.04 -19.03
CA VAL A 155 -3.23 4.41 -19.92
C VAL A 155 -3.10 5.91 -20.09
N ALA A 156 -2.42 6.30 -21.17
CA ALA A 156 -2.49 7.64 -21.69
C ALA A 156 -3.97 7.97 -21.92
N PHE A 157 -4.55 8.78 -21.05
CA PHE A 157 -5.77 9.50 -21.37
C PHE A 157 -5.37 10.57 -22.39
N GLN A 158 -5.62 10.28 -23.67
CA GLN A 158 -5.72 11.32 -24.68
C GLN A 158 -7.07 11.99 -24.48
N ASP A 159 -7.02 13.20 -23.95
CA ASP A 159 -8.07 14.19 -24.12
C ASP A 159 -8.15 14.56 -25.60
N ASP A 160 -9.15 14.04 -26.30
CA ASP A 160 -9.66 14.64 -27.53
C ASP A 160 -11.11 15.05 -27.29
N GLU A 161 -11.27 16.15 -26.56
CA GLU A 161 -12.44 17.01 -26.71
C GLU A 161 -12.44 17.59 -28.13
N LYS A 162 -13.36 17.12 -28.96
CA LYS A 162 -13.95 17.95 -30.02
C LYS A 162 -15.46 17.92 -29.92
N GLN A 163 -16.00 18.93 -29.25
CA GLN A 163 -17.33 19.45 -29.53
C GLN A 163 -17.31 20.15 -30.90
N GLN A 164 -18.19 19.74 -31.80
CA GLN A 164 -18.88 20.69 -32.67
C GLN A 164 -20.23 20.09 -33.10
N GLU A 165 -21.29 20.59 -32.47
CA GLU A 165 -22.67 20.49 -32.95
C GLU A 165 -22.85 21.34 -34.22
N ASP A 166 -23.68 20.86 -35.14
CA ASP A 166 -24.90 21.52 -35.65
C ASP A 166 -25.14 21.25 -37.14
N GLY A 167 -26.41 21.01 -37.49
CA GLY A 167 -26.95 21.53 -38.76
C GLY A 167 -27.26 20.55 -39.89
N THR A 168 -28.45 19.94 -39.82
CA THR A 168 -29.50 20.09 -40.87
C THR A 168 -29.29 19.49 -42.27
N GLU A 169 -29.98 18.36 -42.48
CA GLU A 169 -30.98 18.12 -43.54
C GLU A 169 -30.56 17.96 -45.04
N ARG A 170 -31.18 16.93 -45.65
CA ARG A 170 -31.51 16.70 -47.08
C ARG A 170 -30.58 15.83 -47.93
N ALA A 171 -31.06 14.62 -48.18
CA ALA A 171 -30.86 13.94 -49.46
C ALA A 171 -31.64 14.65 -50.59
N PRO A 172 -31.15 14.62 -51.83
CA PRO A 172 -31.91 13.87 -52.83
C PRO A 172 -31.06 13.10 -53.88
N SER A 173 -31.53 11.87 -54.12
CA SER A 173 -31.71 11.14 -55.39
C SER A 173 -31.16 11.68 -56.74
N CYS A 174 -30.55 10.73 -57.49
CA CYS A 174 -30.61 10.50 -58.95
C CYS A 174 -29.80 11.40 -59.91
N LYS A 175 -28.80 10.85 -60.64
CA LYS A 175 -28.91 10.23 -61.99
C LYS A 175 -27.52 9.90 -62.59
N LYS A 176 -27.54 8.83 -63.40
CA LYS A 176 -26.67 8.39 -64.52
C LYS A 176 -25.49 9.27 -64.92
N GLU A 177 -24.35 8.64 -65.21
CA GLU A 177 -23.78 8.54 -66.58
C GLU A 177 -22.58 7.58 -66.64
N ARG A 178 -22.60 6.65 -67.61
CA ARG A 178 -21.42 5.98 -68.22
C ARG A 178 -20.87 6.93 -69.29
N PRO A 179 -19.57 6.91 -69.60
CA PRO A 179 -19.07 6.15 -70.77
C PRO A 179 -17.71 5.45 -70.50
N ASP A 180 -17.49 4.24 -71.06
CA ASP A 180 -16.60 3.90 -72.20
C ASP A 180 -15.10 3.89 -71.78
N GLU A 181 -14.27 2.86 -71.94
CA GLU A 181 -14.20 1.70 -72.86
C GLU A 181 -13.80 0.41 -72.13
#